data_AF-A0A8B6C925-F1
#
_entry.id   AF-A0A8B6C925-F1
#
_cell.length_a   1.000
_cell.length_b   1.000
_cell.length_c   1.000
_cell.angle_alpha   90.00
_cell.angle_beta   90.00
_cell.angle_gamma   90.00
#
_symmetry.space_group_name_H-M   'P 1'
#
loop_
_entity.id
_entity.type
_entity.pdbx_description
1 polymer ?
#
loop_
_entity_poly.entity_id
_entity_poly.type
_entity_poly.pdbx_seq_one_letter_code
_entity_poly.pdbx_strand_id
1 'polypeptide(L)'
;MEIMVLRSAMGFDSRAMQWKVKTNQQEGEKRLDPTVIQKNLGTGMYVEHVKFIRSLNEITRANKTIMTLLFVIELFSSDRPNLINKDLVSKGQEKFSTWLRAYLESQIPVGEAKIIYPKLLMKLLDVRSLGESSAQLASHLDITRLEPLLVEVFNLQK
;
A
#
# COMPACT_ATOMS: atom_id res chain seq x y z
N MET A 1 6.93 5.44 -1.19
CA MET A 1 6.00 4.81 -2.16
C MET A 1 5.03 3.81 -1.54
N GLU A 2 5.47 2.97 -0.60
CA GLU A 2 4.69 1.86 -0.04
C GLU A 2 3.30 2.23 0.52
N ILE A 3 3.18 3.34 1.25
CA ILE A 3 1.89 3.83 1.74
C ILE A 3 0.94 4.15 0.57
N MET A 4 1.44 4.64 -0.56
CA MET A 4 0.63 4.88 -1.75
C MET A 4 0.18 3.57 -2.40
N VAL A 5 1.01 2.53 -2.40
CA VAL A 5 0.65 1.18 -2.87
C VAL A 5 -0.49 0.60 -2.03
N LEU A 6 -0.35 0.64 -0.70
CA LEU A 6 -1.42 0.18 0.19
C LEU A 6 -2.69 1.03 0.01
N ARG A 7 -2.55 2.35 -0.17
CA ARG A 7 -3.70 3.26 -0.36
C ARG A 7 -4.42 2.98 -1.68
N SER A 8 -3.67 2.70 -2.75
CA SER A 8 -4.25 2.33 -4.04
C SER A 8 -5.03 1.02 -3.93
N ALA A 9 -4.56 0.04 -3.14
CA ALA A 9 -5.26 -1.21 -2.90
C ALA A 9 -6.64 -1.00 -2.24
N MET A 10 -6.75 -0.05 -1.30
CA MET A 10 -8.04 0.29 -0.68
C MET A 10 -9.02 0.97 -1.65
N GLY A 11 -8.52 1.67 -2.66
CA GLY A 11 -9.33 2.40 -3.65
C GLY A 11 -9.66 1.58 -4.91
N PHE A 12 -9.17 0.35 -4.99
CA PHE A 12 -9.34 -0.51 -6.16
C PHE A 12 -10.65 -1.28 -6.11
N ASP A 13 -11.42 -1.21 -7.18
CA ASP A 13 -12.62 -2.03 -7.38
C ASP A 13 -12.23 -3.31 -8.14
N SER A 14 -12.26 -4.45 -7.45
CA SER A 14 -11.89 -5.75 -8.04
C SER A 14 -12.88 -6.26 -9.09
N ARG A 15 -14.13 -5.77 -9.10
CA ARG A 15 -15.12 -6.16 -10.11
C ARG A 15 -14.94 -5.36 -11.40
N ALA A 16 -14.70 -4.05 -11.25
CA ALA A 16 -14.49 -3.17 -12.39
C ALA A 16 -13.03 -3.16 -12.90
N MET A 17 -12.09 -3.75 -12.13
CA MET A 17 -10.65 -3.74 -12.40
C MET A 17 -10.10 -2.32 -12.58
N GLN A 18 -10.60 -1.39 -11.76
CA GLN A 18 -10.38 0.06 -11.90
C GLN A 18 -10.21 0.71 -10.53
N TRP A 19 -9.43 1.79 -10.47
CA TRP A 19 -9.36 2.64 -9.27
C TRP A 19 -10.49 3.67 -9.28
N LYS A 20 -11.19 3.76 -8.15
CA LYS A 20 -12.17 4.83 -7.91
C LYS A 20 -11.42 6.06 -7.41
N VAL A 21 -11.47 7.13 -8.19
CA VAL A 21 -10.87 8.42 -7.84
C VAL A 21 -11.98 9.38 -7.50
N LYS A 22 -11.98 9.84 -6.25
CA LYS A 22 -12.84 10.95 -5.83
C LYS A 22 -12.10 12.25 -6.16
N THR A 23 -12.53 12.93 -7.21
CA THR A 23 -12.13 14.32 -7.44
C THR A 23 -12.93 15.23 -6.51
N ASN A 24 -12.51 16.49 -6.35
CA ASN A 24 -13.16 17.50 -5.50
C ASN A 24 -14.69 17.41 -5.55
N GLN A 25 -15.33 17.78 -4.42
CA GLN A 25 -16.74 17.57 -4.05
C GLN A 25 -17.82 17.92 -5.11
N GLN A 26 -17.46 18.55 -6.23
CA GLN A 26 -18.35 18.95 -7.31
C GLN A 26 -18.25 18.07 -8.57
N GLU A 27 -17.18 17.30 -8.74
CA GLU A 27 -17.05 16.35 -9.86
C GLU A 27 -17.29 14.93 -9.34
N GLY A 28 -18.22 14.21 -9.99
CA GLY A 28 -18.59 12.84 -9.60
C GLY A 28 -17.44 11.84 -9.57
N GLU A 29 -17.72 10.61 -9.14
CA GLU A 29 -16.73 9.52 -9.03
C GLU A 29 -16.10 9.23 -10.41
N LYS A 30 -14.82 9.60 -10.59
CA LYS A 30 -14.05 9.31 -11.80
C LYS A 30 -13.37 7.95 -11.65
N ARG A 31 -13.29 7.19 -12.73
CA ARG A 31 -12.57 5.91 -12.77
C ARG A 31 -11.31 6.06 -13.59
N LEU A 32 -10.21 5.54 -13.07
CA LEU A 32 -8.94 5.59 -13.78
C LEU A 32 -8.87 4.40 -14.75
N ASP A 33 -8.78 4.70 -16.04
CA ASP A 33 -8.75 3.68 -17.09
C ASP A 33 -7.40 2.92 -17.05
N PRO A 34 -7.40 1.58 -16.95
CA PRO A 34 -6.18 0.77 -16.97
C PRO A 34 -5.29 1.01 -18.20
N THR A 35 -5.89 1.34 -19.35
CA THR A 35 -5.16 1.57 -20.60
C THR A 35 -4.21 2.76 -20.51
N VAL A 36 -4.57 3.79 -19.72
CA VAL A 36 -3.72 4.97 -19.48
C VAL A 36 -2.48 4.56 -18.68
N ILE A 37 -2.64 3.72 -17.65
CA ILE A 37 -1.52 3.21 -16.84
C ILE A 37 -0.62 2.35 -17.71
N GLN A 38 -1.18 1.39 -18.44
CA GLN A 38 -0.42 0.46 -19.27
C GLN A 38 0.40 1.18 -20.35
N LYS A 39 -0.17 2.23 -20.96
CA LYS A 39 0.51 3.02 -21.98
C LYS A 39 1.67 3.86 -21.43
N ASN A 40 1.53 4.43 -20.24
CA ASN A 40 2.52 5.37 -19.69
C ASN A 40 3.53 4.73 -18.73
N LEU A 41 3.15 3.68 -18.01
CA LEU A 41 3.95 3.02 -16.96
C LEU A 41 4.29 1.56 -17.29
N GLY A 42 3.79 1.05 -18.43
CA GLY A 42 4.02 -0.31 -18.89
C GLY A 42 3.02 -1.33 -18.33
N THR A 43 2.72 -2.35 -19.14
CA THR A 43 1.76 -3.40 -18.80
C THR A 43 2.22 -4.25 -17.62
N GLY A 44 3.53 -4.48 -17.46
CA GLY A 44 4.10 -5.28 -16.37
C GLY A 44 3.75 -4.70 -14.99
N MET A 45 3.97 -3.40 -14.80
CA MET A 45 3.67 -2.72 -13.53
C MET A 45 2.19 -2.85 -13.15
N TYR A 46 1.29 -2.63 -14.12
CA TYR A 46 -0.15 -2.75 -13.89
C TYR A 46 -0.52 -4.16 -13.44
N VAL A 47 -0.01 -5.19 -14.13
CA VAL A 47 -0.31 -6.60 -13.81
C VAL A 47 0.19 -6.97 -12.42
N GLU A 48 1.41 -6.56 -12.05
CA GLU A 48 1.98 -6.83 -10.72
C GLU A 48 1.16 -6.16 -9.61
N HIS A 49 0.81 -4.89 -9.77
CA HIS A 49 -0.03 -4.15 -8.82
C HIS A 49 -1.40 -4.81 -8.66
N VAL A 50 -2.07 -5.15 -9.75
CA VAL A 50 -3.38 -5.81 -9.70
C VAL A 50 -3.29 -7.19 -9.04
N LYS A 51 -2.25 -7.97 -9.35
CA LYS A 51 -2.01 -9.29 -8.74
C LYS A 51 -1.84 -9.17 -7.23
N PHE A 52 -1.05 -8.19 -6.78
CA PHE A 52 -0.89 -7.90 -5.36
C PHE A 52 -2.20 -7.49 -4.71
N ILE A 53 -2.92 -6.51 -5.27
CA ILE A 53 -4.19 -6.01 -4.72
C ILE A 53 -5.21 -7.14 -4.57
N ARG A 54 -5.34 -8.01 -5.58
CA ARG A 54 -6.22 -9.18 -5.51
C ARG A 54 -5.82 -10.11 -4.36
N SER A 55 -4.54 -10.47 -4.29
CA SER A 55 -4.04 -11.35 -3.22
C SER A 55 -4.20 -10.75 -1.81
N LEU A 56 -4.06 -9.43 -1.68
CA LEU A 56 -4.25 -8.73 -0.41
C LEU A 56 -5.73 -8.69 -0.03
N ASN A 57 -6.61 -8.39 -0.99
CA ASN A 57 -8.07 -8.35 -0.78
C ASN A 57 -8.65 -9.73 -0.42
N GLU A 58 -8.10 -10.82 -0.99
CA GLU A 58 -8.48 -12.18 -0.64
C GLU A 58 -8.20 -12.51 0.83
N ILE A 59 -7.04 -12.11 1.35
CA ILE A 59 -6.63 -12.40 2.74
C ILE A 59 -7.33 -11.44 3.72
N THR A 60 -7.44 -10.15 3.38
CA THR A 60 -8.04 -9.13 4.24
C THR A 60 -9.57 -9.10 4.18
N ARG A 61 -10.18 -9.76 3.19
CA ARG A 61 -11.62 -9.72 2.89
C ARG A 61 -12.18 -8.30 2.81
N ALA A 62 -11.38 -7.36 2.29
CA ALA A 62 -11.69 -5.93 2.23
C ALA A 62 -12.01 -5.29 3.61
N ASN A 63 -11.54 -5.89 4.71
CA ASN A 63 -11.72 -5.34 6.05
C ASN A 63 -10.85 -4.09 6.24
N LYS A 64 -11.50 -2.93 6.40
CA LYS A 64 -10.84 -1.62 6.55
C LYS A 64 -9.94 -1.55 7.78
N THR A 65 -10.29 -2.20 8.88
CA THR A 65 -9.51 -2.20 10.11
C THR A 65 -8.21 -2.98 9.94
N ILE A 66 -8.26 -4.16 9.31
CA ILE A 66 -7.06 -4.96 8.98
C ILE A 66 -6.12 -4.13 8.09
N MET A 67 -6.67 -3.54 7.03
CA MET A 67 -5.90 -2.68 6.13
C MET A 67 -5.24 -1.54 6.91
N THR A 68 -6.01 -0.80 7.74
CA THR A 68 -5.50 0.32 8.54
C THR A 68 -4.36 -0.11 9.47
N LEU A 69 -4.47 -1.26 10.13
CA LEU A 69 -3.41 -1.79 10.96
C LEU A 69 -2.15 -2.13 10.15
N LEU A 70 -2.30 -2.70 8.94
CA LEU A 70 -1.16 -2.91 8.04
C LEU A 70 -0.48 -1.60 7.63
N PHE A 71 -1.24 -0.54 7.36
CA PHE A 71 -0.64 0.79 7.09
C PHE A 71 0.21 1.28 8.25
N VAL A 72 -0.33 1.17 9.47
CA VAL A 72 0.38 1.67 10.65
C VAL A 72 1.60 0.80 10.93
N ILE A 73 1.51 -0.53 10.78
CA ILE A 73 2.67 -1.43 10.93
C ILE A 73 3.76 -1.07 9.91
N GLU A 74 3.42 -0.80 8.65
CA GLU A 74 4.41 -0.40 7.63
C GLU A 74 4.97 1.01 7.88
N LEU A 75 4.17 1.91 8.42
CA LEU A 75 4.62 3.25 8.79
C LEU A 75 5.67 3.21 9.92
N PHE A 76 5.53 2.24 10.84
CA PHE A 76 6.44 2.02 11.96
C PHE A 76 7.59 1.04 11.61
N SER A 77 8.00 0.94 10.35
CA SER A 77 9.17 0.15 9.96
C SER A 77 10.47 0.76 10.51
N SER A 78 11.12 0.09 11.47
CA SER A 78 12.31 0.59 12.18
C SER A 78 13.61 0.47 11.39
N ASP A 79 13.58 -0.22 10.26
CA ASP A 79 14.68 -0.43 9.32
C ASP A 79 14.85 0.71 8.32
N ARG A 80 14.01 1.76 8.37
CA ARG A 80 14.14 2.93 7.49
C ARG A 80 15.48 3.65 7.69
N PRO A 81 16.08 4.15 6.59
CA PRO A 81 17.31 4.94 6.68
C PRO A 81 17.07 6.24 7.46
N ASN A 82 18.12 6.76 8.08
CA ASN A 82 18.13 8.04 8.81
C ASN A 82 17.18 8.13 10.02
N LEU A 83 16.65 7.00 10.51
CA LEU A 83 15.89 6.98 11.76
C LEU A 83 16.79 7.17 12.98
N ILE A 84 16.45 8.18 13.80
CA ILE A 84 17.17 8.49 15.05
C ILE A 84 16.82 7.47 16.14
N ASN A 85 15.53 7.24 16.41
CA ASN A 85 15.06 6.39 17.50
C ASN A 85 14.40 5.10 17.00
N LYS A 86 15.23 4.17 16.49
CA LYS A 86 14.77 2.89 15.93
C LYS A 86 14.04 2.02 16.95
N ASP A 87 14.47 2.05 18.22
CA ASP A 87 13.86 1.26 19.29
C ASP A 87 12.41 1.70 19.57
N LEU A 88 12.17 3.01 19.62
CA LEU A 88 10.81 3.53 19.83
C LEU A 88 9.90 3.17 18.65
N VAL A 89 10.42 3.26 17.43
CA VAL A 89 9.68 2.89 16.21
C VAL A 89 9.35 1.39 16.22
N SER A 90 10.33 0.54 16.57
CA SER A 90 10.16 -0.91 16.67
C SER A 90 9.11 -1.29 17.72
N LYS A 91 9.13 -0.66 18.91
CA LYS A 91 8.09 -0.85 19.94
C LYS A 91 6.70 -0.44 19.45
N GLY A 92 6.62 0.63 18.66
CA GLY A 92 5.39 1.03 18.00
C GLY A 92 4.88 -0.06 17.06
N GLN A 93 5.75 -0.56 16.18
CA GLN A 93 5.42 -1.63 15.23
C GLN A 93 4.94 -2.90 15.93
N GLU A 94 5.62 -3.32 17.00
CA GLU A 94 5.26 -4.50 17.80
C GLU A 94 3.88 -4.34 18.44
N LYS A 95 3.59 -3.16 18.98
CA LYS A 95 2.28 -2.82 19.56
C LYS A 95 1.16 -2.97 18.52
N PHE A 96 1.31 -2.37 17.35
CA PHE A 96 0.29 -2.47 16.30
C PHE A 96 0.18 -3.88 15.70
N SER A 97 1.29 -4.61 15.64
CA SER A 97 1.31 -6.01 15.22
C SER A 97 0.56 -6.91 16.22
N THR A 98 0.69 -6.64 17.51
CA THR A 98 -0.10 -7.31 18.56
C THR A 98 -1.59 -6.99 18.43
N TRP A 99 -1.94 -5.73 18.15
CA TRP A 99 -3.34 -5.33 17.91
C TRP A 99 -3.95 -5.97 16.66
N LEU A 100 -3.18 -6.13 15.58
CA LEU A 100 -3.63 -6.87 14.40
C LEU A 100 -3.96 -8.31 14.75
N ARG A 101 -3.11 -9.01 15.52
CA ARG A 101 -3.38 -10.37 15.96
C ARG A 101 -4.66 -10.44 16.82
N ALA A 102 -4.76 -9.60 17.85
CA ALA A 102 -5.90 -9.58 18.75
C ALA A 102 -7.20 -9.25 18.00
N TYR A 103 -7.15 -8.33 17.04
CA TYR A 103 -8.29 -8.01 16.18
C TYR A 103 -8.72 -9.22 15.34
N LEU A 104 -7.78 -9.92 14.71
CA LEU A 104 -8.11 -11.15 13.96
C LEU A 104 -8.77 -12.20 14.85
N GLU A 105 -8.19 -12.48 16.02
CA GLU A 105 -8.72 -13.45 16.98
C GLU A 105 -10.11 -13.07 17.52
N SER A 106 -10.49 -11.78 17.46
CA SER A 106 -11.83 -11.31 17.81
C SER A 106 -12.86 -11.44 16.68
N GLN A 107 -12.42 -11.64 15.43
CA GLN A 107 -13.30 -11.67 14.25
C GLN A 107 -13.44 -13.07 13.66
N ILE A 108 -12.43 -13.93 13.84
CA ILE A 108 -12.37 -15.28 13.28
C ILE A 108 -11.81 -16.26 14.32
N PRO A 109 -12.06 -17.58 14.17
CA PRO A 109 -11.52 -18.57 15.09
C PRO A 109 -10.00 -18.45 15.27
N VAL A 110 -9.53 -18.61 16.51
CA VAL A 110 -8.11 -18.45 16.88
C VAL A 110 -7.17 -19.29 16.00
N GLY A 111 -7.59 -20.50 15.63
CA GLY A 111 -6.81 -21.36 14.71
C GLY A 111 -6.62 -20.75 13.32
N GLU A 112 -7.65 -20.12 12.76
CA GLU A 112 -7.59 -19.42 11.47
C GLU A 112 -6.77 -18.13 11.59
N ALA A 113 -6.95 -17.36 12.67
CA ALA A 113 -6.19 -16.14 12.95
C ALA A 113 -4.68 -16.40 13.01
N LYS A 114 -4.25 -17.50 13.65
CA LYS A 114 -2.84 -17.92 13.73
C LYS A 114 -2.22 -18.19 12.35
N ILE A 115 -3.02 -18.58 11.35
CA ILE A 115 -2.57 -18.83 9.98
C ILE A 115 -2.59 -17.54 9.15
N ILE A 116 -3.62 -16.70 9.29
CA ILE A 116 -3.80 -15.48 8.50
C ILE A 116 -2.83 -14.38 8.93
N TYR A 117 -2.59 -14.23 10.23
CA TYR A 117 -1.72 -13.20 10.79
C TYR A 117 -0.32 -13.14 10.14
N PRO A 118 0.47 -14.24 10.10
CA PRO A 118 1.79 -14.19 9.47
C PRO A 118 1.69 -13.93 7.96
N LYS A 119 0.65 -14.42 7.28
CA LYS A 119 0.44 -14.15 5.85
C LYS A 119 0.21 -12.66 5.58
N LEU A 120 -0.51 -11.97 6.45
CA LEU A 120 -0.73 -10.52 6.36
C LEU A 120 0.57 -9.74 6.56
N LEU A 121 1.42 -10.14 7.50
CA LEU A 121 2.75 -9.51 7.67
C LEU A 121 3.65 -9.76 6.46
N MET A 122 3.61 -10.96 5.89
CA MET A 122 4.36 -11.26 4.66
C MET A 122 3.95 -10.39 3.47
N LYS A 123 2.69 -9.91 3.43
CA LYS A 123 2.26 -8.95 2.41
C LYS A 123 2.96 -7.59 2.48
N LEU A 124 3.55 -7.24 3.62
CA LEU A 124 4.36 -6.02 3.72
C LEU A 124 5.66 -6.11 2.90
N LEU A 125 6.18 -7.32 2.67
CA LEU A 125 7.32 -7.50 1.75
C LEU A 125 6.93 -7.23 0.30
N ASP A 126 5.74 -7.72 -0.11
CA ASP A 126 5.19 -7.43 -1.45
C ASP A 126 4.98 -5.91 -1.62
N VAL A 127 4.50 -5.22 -0.57
CA VAL A 127 4.33 -3.76 -0.56
C VAL A 127 5.66 -3.04 -0.77
N ARG A 128 6.73 -3.46 -0.10
CA ARG A 128 8.08 -2.90 -0.26
C ARG A 128 8.60 -3.07 -1.67
N SER A 129 8.55 -4.30 -2.19
CA SER A 129 8.99 -4.60 -3.55
C SER A 129 8.22 -3.77 -4.60
N LEU A 130 6.90 -3.66 -4.49
CA LEU A 130 6.10 -2.81 -5.37
C LEU A 130 6.40 -1.33 -5.17
N GLY A 131 6.66 -0.91 -3.94
CA GLY A 131 7.05 0.46 -3.61
C GLY A 131 8.35 0.87 -4.28
N GLU A 132 9.35 -0.01 -4.27
CA GLU A 132 10.63 0.18 -4.94
C GLU A 132 10.46 0.23 -6.46
N SER A 133 9.76 -0.75 -7.06
CA SER A 133 9.47 -0.75 -8.50
C SER A 133 8.73 0.51 -8.94
N SER A 134 7.74 0.97 -8.15
CA SER A 134 7.02 2.21 -8.44
C SER A 134 7.88 3.46 -8.26
N ALA A 135 8.82 3.48 -7.31
CA ALA A 135 9.77 4.59 -7.16
C ALA A 135 10.74 4.68 -8.34
N GLN A 136 11.24 3.53 -8.82
CA GLN A 136 12.09 3.46 -10.01
C GLN A 136 11.36 3.95 -11.27
N LEU A 137 10.08 3.62 -11.43
CA LEU A 137 9.30 4.16 -12.55
C LEU A 137 9.10 5.68 -12.41
N ALA A 138 8.84 6.16 -11.20
CA ALA A 138 8.64 7.58 -10.93
C ALA A 138 9.91 8.42 -11.24
N SER A 139 11.11 7.87 -11.09
CA SER A 139 12.36 8.59 -11.41
C SER A 139 12.55 8.89 -12.90
N HIS A 140 11.78 8.23 -13.78
CA HIS A 140 11.80 8.50 -15.22
C HIS A 140 10.74 9.52 -15.65
N LEU A 141 9.92 10.02 -14.71
CA LEU A 141 8.91 11.04 -14.99
C LEU A 141 9.55 12.41 -15.15
N ASP A 142 8.92 13.25 -15.98
CA ASP A 142 9.32 14.65 -16.15
C ASP A 142 9.01 15.44 -14.87
N ILE A 143 10.06 15.67 -14.07
CA ILE A 143 10.02 16.34 -12.76
C ILE A 143 9.47 17.78 -12.88
N THR A 144 9.62 18.42 -14.05
CA THR A 144 9.13 19.81 -14.27
C THR A 144 7.61 19.94 -14.20
N ARG A 145 6.90 18.83 -14.31
CA ARG A 145 5.43 18.75 -14.23
C ARG A 145 4.91 18.27 -12.88
N LEU A 146 5.81 17.98 -11.93
CA LEU A 146 5.44 17.47 -10.61
C LEU A 146 5.31 18.60 -9.59
N GLU A 147 4.36 18.46 -8.68
CA GLU A 147 4.24 19.35 -7.53
C GLU A 147 5.47 19.25 -6.62
N PRO A 148 5.94 20.35 -5.99
CA PRO A 148 7.14 20.34 -5.15
C PRO A 148 7.15 19.27 -4.06
N LEU A 149 5.99 19.01 -3.45
CA LEU A 149 5.85 17.96 -2.42
C LEU A 149 6.14 16.56 -2.98
N LEU A 150 5.72 16.26 -4.21
CA LEU A 150 6.00 14.96 -4.84
C LEU A 150 7.48 14.82 -5.16
N VAL A 151 8.14 15.91 -5.56
CA VAL A 151 9.58 15.94 -5.80
C VAL A 151 10.34 15.61 -4.49
N GLU A 152 9.93 16.21 -3.37
CA GLU A 152 10.52 15.95 -2.06
C GLU A 152 10.25 14.51 -1.58
N VAL A 153 8.98 14.08 -1.58
CA VAL A 153 8.56 12.77 -1.04
C VAL A 153 9.17 11.59 -1.82
N PHE A 154 9.40 11.75 -3.12
CA PHE A 154 10.05 10.73 -3.95
C PHE A 154 11.55 10.94 -4.11
N ASN A 155 12.11 11.98 -3.46
CA ASN A 155 13.51 12.35 -3.55
C ASN A 155 14.01 12.47 -5.01
N LEU A 156 13.17 13.10 -5.86
CA LEU A 156 13.44 13.32 -7.28
C LEU A 156 14.28 14.60 -7.47
N GLN A 157 15.44 14.66 -6.82
CA GLN A 157 16.37 15.76 -7.02
C GLN A 157 17.35 15.40 -8.15
N LYS A 158 17.63 16.38 -9.02
CA LYS A 158 18.74 16.29 -9.99
C LYS A 158 20.07 16.50 -9.31
#